data_AF-A0A7C5IR64-F1
#
_entry.id   AF-A0A7C5IR64-F1
#
_cell.length_a   1.000
_cell.length_b   1.000
_cell.length_c   1.000
_cell.angle_alpha   90.00
_cell.angle_beta   90.00
_cell.angle_gamma   90.00
#
_symmetry.space_group_name_H-M   'P 1'
#
loop_
_entity.id
_entity.type
_entity.pdbx_description
1 polymer ?
#
loop_
_entity_poly.entity_id
_entity_poly.type
_entity_poly.pdbx_seq_one_letter_code
_entity_poly.pdbx_strand_id
1 'polypeptide(L)'
;SQFSPFSVGLQEELIEDNILEHVGYVIGNLPDSQDTDQKCTFLPNIASRPGQNRLQNGIQIFPGSVPIYRDGELIGGIGVSGDGIDQDDMISFLGVHNAGVKLGTLGNAAASIRADNITVLVNDENIRLRYVNCPFAPFLDSGEQNPCRDK
;
A
#
# COMPACT_ATOMS: atom_id res chain seq x y z
N SER A 1 -10.75 1.74 -18.03
CA SER A 1 -11.51 1.67 -16.77
C SER A 1 -11.45 3.03 -16.06
N GLN A 2 -12.43 3.36 -15.21
CA GLN A 2 -12.35 4.51 -14.30
C GLN A 2 -11.88 3.96 -12.95
N PHE A 3 -10.70 4.40 -12.47
CA PHE A 3 -10.17 3.94 -11.18
C PHE A 3 -11.20 4.16 -10.06
N SER A 4 -11.49 3.10 -9.30
CA SER A 4 -12.32 3.14 -8.10
C SER A 4 -11.61 2.39 -6.97
N PRO A 5 -11.45 2.97 -5.77
CA PRO A 5 -10.91 2.25 -4.61
C PRO A 5 -11.86 1.14 -4.10
N PHE A 6 -13.09 1.08 -4.61
CA PHE A 6 -14.06 0.02 -4.36
C PHE A 6 -14.19 -0.95 -5.54
N SER A 7 -13.39 -0.77 -6.60
CA SER A 7 -13.27 -1.77 -7.66
C SER A 7 -12.50 -2.96 -7.07
N VAL A 8 -13.22 -4.01 -6.68
CA VAL A 8 -12.62 -5.29 -6.23
C VAL A 8 -11.74 -5.94 -7.30
N GLY A 9 -11.71 -5.40 -8.52
CA GLY A 9 -10.87 -5.83 -9.62
C GLY A 9 -9.52 -5.12 -9.72
N LEU A 10 -9.12 -4.18 -8.85
CA LEU A 10 -7.85 -3.43 -9.08
C LEU A 10 -6.63 -4.34 -9.25
N GLN A 11 -6.48 -5.38 -8.41
CA GLN A 11 -5.37 -6.32 -8.54
C GLN A 11 -5.49 -7.18 -9.81
N GLU A 12 -6.70 -7.50 -10.26
CA GLU A 12 -6.97 -8.23 -11.49
C GLU A 12 -6.69 -7.35 -12.73
N GLU A 13 -7.20 -6.12 -12.76
CA GLU A 13 -6.94 -5.11 -13.80
C GLU A 13 -5.43 -4.85 -13.99
N LEU A 14 -4.64 -4.97 -12.92
CA LEU A 14 -3.19 -4.80 -13.00
C LEU A 14 -2.48 -5.95 -13.72
N ILE A 15 -3.09 -7.14 -13.81
CA ILE A 15 -2.47 -8.36 -14.35
C ILE A 15 -3.24 -9.00 -15.50
N GLU A 16 -4.41 -8.48 -15.88
CA GLU A 16 -5.28 -9.08 -16.89
C GLU A 16 -4.52 -9.34 -18.20
N ASP A 17 -3.79 -8.34 -18.69
CA ASP A 17 -2.97 -8.46 -19.90
C ASP A 17 -1.82 -9.48 -19.73
N ASN A 18 -1.18 -9.54 -18.55
CA ASN A 18 -0.16 -10.57 -18.27
C ASN A 18 -0.75 -11.98 -18.36
N ILE A 19 -1.98 -12.18 -17.84
CA ILE A 19 -2.69 -13.47 -17.93
C ILE A 19 -2.99 -13.79 -19.40
N LEU A 20 -3.50 -12.83 -20.17
CA LEU A 20 -3.84 -13.05 -21.59
C LEU A 20 -2.60 -13.38 -22.43
N GLU A 21 -1.48 -12.70 -22.22
CA GLU A 21 -0.21 -13.03 -22.86
C GLU A 21 0.26 -14.44 -22.48
N HIS A 22 0.24 -14.79 -21.19
CA HIS A 22 0.62 -16.13 -20.75
C HIS A 22 -0.26 -17.23 -21.36
N VAL A 23 -1.58 -17.02 -21.44
CA VAL A 23 -2.50 -17.94 -22.11
C VAL A 23 -2.13 -18.08 -23.59
N GLY A 24 -1.86 -16.96 -24.28
CA GLY A 24 -1.41 -16.96 -25.67
C GLY A 24 -0.11 -17.74 -25.88
N TYR A 25 0.85 -17.60 -24.97
CA TYR A 25 2.10 -18.36 -24.95
C TYR A 25 1.84 -19.86 -24.80
N VAL A 26 1.06 -20.27 -23.81
CA VAL A 26 0.75 -21.68 -23.51
C VAL A 26 0.06 -22.38 -24.69
N ILE A 27 -0.84 -21.69 -25.39
CA ILE A 27 -1.57 -22.27 -26.55
C ILE A 27 -0.82 -22.12 -27.88
N GLY A 28 0.37 -21.51 -27.89
CA GLY A 28 1.19 -21.33 -29.09
C GLY A 28 0.66 -20.31 -30.09
N ASN A 29 -0.15 -19.34 -29.63
CA ASN A 29 -0.78 -18.32 -30.48
C ASN A 29 -0.06 -16.96 -30.46
N LEU A 30 1.09 -16.83 -29.78
CA LEU A 30 1.89 -15.61 -29.79
C LEU A 30 2.97 -15.63 -30.89
N PRO A 31 3.18 -14.52 -31.63
CA PRO A 31 4.11 -14.43 -32.77
C PRO A 31 5.56 -14.81 -32.45
N ASP A 32 6.03 -14.48 -31.24
CA ASP A 32 7.43 -14.59 -30.86
C ASP A 32 7.69 -15.70 -29.83
N SER A 33 6.68 -16.50 -29.48
CA SER A 33 6.74 -17.53 -28.42
C SER A 33 7.29 -17.04 -27.08
N GLN A 34 7.29 -15.73 -26.83
CA GLN A 34 7.67 -15.17 -25.53
C GLN A 34 6.45 -15.20 -24.62
N ASP A 35 6.69 -15.65 -23.39
CA ASP A 35 5.74 -15.53 -22.29
C ASP A 35 5.66 -14.06 -21.82
N THR A 36 4.76 -13.76 -20.89
CA THR A 36 4.68 -12.44 -20.24
C THR A 36 6.01 -12.02 -19.62
N ASP A 37 6.28 -10.72 -19.64
CA ASP A 37 7.38 -10.10 -18.88
C ASP A 37 7.38 -10.60 -17.41
N GLN A 38 8.56 -10.84 -16.83
CA GLN A 38 8.73 -11.28 -15.43
C GLN A 38 8.46 -10.13 -14.42
N LYS A 39 7.22 -9.67 -14.37
CA LYS A 39 6.69 -8.59 -13.53
C LYS A 39 5.27 -8.95 -13.10
N CYS A 40 4.82 -8.38 -11.99
CA CYS A 40 3.48 -8.60 -11.44
C CYS A 40 2.43 -7.59 -11.93
N THR A 41 2.76 -6.70 -12.88
CA THR A 41 1.78 -5.77 -13.47
C THR A 41 2.09 -5.45 -14.92
N PHE A 42 1.04 -5.20 -15.71
CA PHE A 42 1.12 -4.78 -17.11
C PHE A 42 1.09 -3.25 -17.26
N LEU A 43 1.84 -2.55 -16.40
CA LEU A 43 1.92 -1.09 -16.47
C LEU A 43 2.97 -0.61 -17.49
N PRO A 44 2.76 0.56 -18.12
CA PRO A 44 3.75 1.16 -19.00
C PRO A 44 5.11 1.37 -18.30
N ASN A 45 6.18 1.14 -19.05
CA ASN A 45 7.52 1.44 -18.58
C ASN A 45 7.67 2.94 -18.29
N ILE A 46 8.44 3.26 -17.26
CA ILE A 46 8.81 4.63 -16.92
C ILE A 46 9.80 5.11 -17.99
N ALA A 47 9.52 6.27 -18.60
CA ALA A 47 10.32 6.79 -19.72
C ALA A 47 11.84 6.89 -19.41
N SER A 48 12.19 7.18 -18.16
CA SER A 48 13.59 7.28 -17.70
C SER A 48 14.21 5.95 -17.26
N ARG A 49 13.45 4.85 -17.22
CA ARG A 49 13.91 3.52 -16.77
C ARG A 49 13.34 2.41 -17.66
N PRO A 50 13.99 2.12 -18.80
CA PRO A 50 13.57 1.04 -19.69
C PRO A 50 13.43 -0.29 -18.95
N GLY A 51 12.35 -1.03 -19.22
CA GLY A 51 12.07 -2.31 -18.57
C GLY A 51 11.53 -2.22 -17.15
N GLN A 52 11.36 -1.02 -16.57
CA GLN A 52 10.76 -0.84 -15.25
C GLN A 52 9.45 -0.08 -15.33
N ASN A 53 8.40 -0.62 -14.72
CA ASN A 53 7.14 0.09 -14.51
C ASN A 53 7.02 0.54 -13.03
N ARG A 54 5.93 1.22 -12.67
CA ARG A 54 5.77 1.82 -11.33
C ARG A 54 5.40 0.81 -10.23
N LEU A 55 4.93 -0.38 -10.60
CA LEU A 55 4.45 -1.41 -9.67
C LEU A 55 4.95 -2.79 -10.14
N GLN A 56 6.26 -2.94 -10.33
CA GLN A 56 6.81 -4.19 -10.91
C GLN A 56 6.48 -5.42 -10.08
N ASN A 57 6.36 -5.27 -8.76
CA ASN A 57 6.08 -6.34 -7.82
C ASN A 57 4.61 -6.35 -7.36
N GLY A 58 3.72 -5.60 -8.04
CA GLY A 58 2.30 -5.53 -7.69
C GLY A 58 2.03 -4.63 -6.48
N ILE A 59 0.89 -4.88 -5.86
CA ILE A 59 0.42 -4.16 -4.66
C ILE A 59 -0.07 -5.17 -3.61
N GLN A 60 -0.02 -4.78 -2.34
CA GLN A 60 -0.62 -5.51 -1.23
C GLN A 60 -1.74 -4.66 -0.64
N ILE A 61 -2.92 -5.25 -0.42
CA ILE A 61 -4.11 -4.54 0.09
C ILE A 61 -4.40 -4.80 1.57
N PHE A 62 -3.54 -5.57 2.23
CA PHE A 62 -3.62 -5.80 3.66
C PHE A 62 -2.90 -4.67 4.43
N PRO A 63 -3.40 -4.29 5.63
CA PRO A 63 -2.73 -3.34 6.51
C PRO A 63 -1.31 -3.78 6.87
N GLY A 64 -0.47 -2.84 7.30
CA GLY A 64 0.92 -3.13 7.65
C GLY A 64 1.97 -2.26 6.96
N SER A 65 1.57 -1.18 6.30
CA SER A 65 2.54 -0.29 5.65
C SER A 65 2.17 1.18 5.79
N VAL A 66 3.19 2.03 5.92
CA VAL A 66 3.02 3.48 5.99
C VAL A 66 4.06 4.21 5.13
N PRO A 67 3.69 5.35 4.51
CA PRO A 67 4.64 6.21 3.83
C PRO A 67 5.52 6.97 4.84
N ILE A 68 6.79 7.20 4.47
CA ILE A 68 7.77 7.94 5.27
C ILE A 68 8.00 9.31 4.62
N TYR A 69 7.88 10.36 5.42
CA TYR A 69 8.08 11.73 4.98
C TYR A 69 9.29 12.39 5.66
N ARG A 70 9.95 13.29 4.94
CA ARG A 70 10.96 14.23 5.46
C ARG A 70 10.67 15.60 4.89
N ASP A 71 10.57 16.61 5.75
CA ASP A 71 10.28 18.00 5.35
C ASP A 71 9.03 18.14 4.44
N GLY A 72 8.04 17.27 4.64
CA GLY A 72 6.82 17.21 3.83
C GLY A 72 6.94 16.45 2.51
N GLU A 73 8.14 15.97 2.15
CA GLU A 73 8.38 15.17 0.95
C GLU A 73 8.31 13.67 1.25
N LEU A 74 7.62 12.91 0.38
CA LEU A 74 7.60 11.45 0.44
C LEU A 74 8.97 10.90 0.05
N ILE A 75 9.65 10.26 0.98
CA ILE A 75 11.01 9.72 0.77
C ILE A 75 11.07 8.19 0.70
N GLY A 76 9.95 7.51 0.95
CA GLY A 76 9.86 6.06 0.89
C GLY A 76 8.66 5.52 1.66
N GLY A 77 8.71 4.24 1.99
CA GLY A 77 7.70 3.56 2.80
C GLY A 77 8.32 2.38 3.53
N ILE A 78 7.65 1.93 4.58
CA ILE A 78 7.97 0.68 5.28
C ILE A 78 6.74 -0.22 5.26
N GLY A 79 6.96 -1.52 5.08
CA GLY A 79 5.95 -2.56 5.22
C GLY A 79 6.41 -3.59 6.24
N VAL A 80 5.48 -4.05 7.07
CA VAL A 80 5.64 -5.10 8.07
C VAL A 80 4.66 -6.20 7.72
N SER A 81 5.09 -7.45 7.85
CA SER A 81 4.27 -8.63 7.60
C SER A 81 4.67 -9.71 8.59
N GLY A 82 3.67 -10.31 9.25
CA GLY A 82 3.87 -11.57 9.96
C GLY A 82 2.88 -11.84 11.08
N ASP A 83 2.41 -10.80 11.77
CA ASP A 83 1.46 -10.95 12.89
C ASP A 83 0.01 -10.72 12.40
N GLY A 84 -0.93 -10.44 13.30
CA GLY A 84 -2.26 -9.98 12.91
C GLY A 84 -2.21 -8.63 12.19
N ILE A 85 -3.16 -8.38 11.26
CA ILE A 85 -3.17 -7.15 10.44
C ILE A 85 -3.16 -5.85 11.26
N ASP A 86 -3.82 -5.83 12.42
CA ASP A 86 -3.83 -4.65 13.29
C ASP A 86 -2.45 -4.45 13.96
N GLN A 87 -1.74 -5.53 14.27
CA GLN A 87 -0.39 -5.47 14.82
C GLN A 87 0.61 -5.04 13.74
N ASP A 88 0.52 -5.58 12.53
CA ASP A 88 1.39 -5.16 11.43
C ASP A 88 1.22 -3.65 11.14
N ASP A 89 -0.02 -3.15 11.14
CA ASP A 89 -0.33 -1.74 10.91
C ASP A 89 0.22 -0.85 12.05
N MET A 90 -0.01 -1.27 13.29
CA MET A 90 0.57 -0.62 14.48
C MET A 90 2.10 -0.59 14.43
N ILE A 91 2.76 -1.71 14.12
CA ILE A 91 4.22 -1.84 14.14
C ILE A 91 4.84 -0.95 13.06
N SER A 92 4.28 -0.95 11.85
CA SER A 92 4.76 -0.08 10.77
C SER A 92 4.65 1.41 11.14
N PHE A 93 3.49 1.84 11.65
CA PHE A 93 3.23 3.23 12.03
C PHE A 93 4.06 3.70 13.24
N LEU A 94 4.10 2.91 14.32
CA LEU A 94 4.89 3.22 15.51
C LEU A 94 6.38 3.12 15.23
N GLY A 95 6.80 2.23 14.32
CA GLY A 95 8.19 2.14 13.86
C GLY A 95 8.67 3.46 13.24
N VAL A 96 7.89 4.02 12.31
CA VAL A 96 8.20 5.32 11.70
C VAL A 96 8.11 6.45 12.72
N HIS A 97 7.09 6.47 13.58
CA HIS A 97 6.94 7.48 14.62
C HIS A 97 8.15 7.50 15.57
N ASN A 98 8.51 6.35 16.14
CA ASN A 98 9.62 6.22 17.09
C ASN A 98 10.97 6.53 16.43
N ALA A 99 11.16 6.14 15.16
CA ALA A 99 12.33 6.56 14.39
C ALA A 99 12.37 8.08 14.21
N GLY A 100 11.24 8.72 13.93
CA GLY A 100 11.11 10.17 13.84
C GLY A 100 11.48 10.88 15.15
N VAL A 101 10.98 10.40 16.29
CA VAL A 101 11.34 10.91 17.63
C VAL A 101 12.85 10.77 17.89
N LYS A 102 13.45 9.64 17.51
CA LYS A 102 14.88 9.37 17.75
C LYS A 102 15.81 10.16 16.82
N LEU A 103 15.43 10.32 15.56
CA LEU A 103 16.30 10.88 14.52
C LEU A 103 16.04 12.37 14.27
N GLY A 104 14.83 12.86 14.52
CA GLY A 104 14.42 14.25 14.25
C GLY A 104 14.38 14.64 12.77
N THR A 105 14.44 13.68 11.84
CA THR A 105 14.62 13.93 10.39
C THR A 105 13.58 13.25 9.49
N LEU A 106 12.62 12.55 10.06
CA LEU A 106 11.54 11.89 9.32
C LEU A 106 10.30 11.70 10.20
N GLY A 107 9.18 11.34 9.59
CA GLY A 107 7.97 10.96 10.31
C GLY A 107 6.92 10.33 9.42
N ASN A 108 5.77 10.04 10.04
CA ASN A 108 4.56 9.64 9.33
C ASN A 108 4.05 10.79 8.44
N ALA A 109 3.10 10.48 7.56
CA ALA A 109 2.36 11.50 6.83
C ALA A 109 1.78 12.55 7.80
N ALA A 110 1.84 13.83 7.43
CA ALA A 110 1.22 14.90 8.22
C ALA A 110 -0.30 14.70 8.27
N ALA A 111 -0.93 15.02 9.40
CA ALA A 111 -2.36 14.76 9.62
C ALA A 111 -3.25 15.32 8.51
N SER A 112 -2.90 16.44 7.89
CA SER A 112 -3.66 17.09 6.81
C SER A 112 -3.65 16.37 5.45
N ILE A 113 -2.76 15.41 5.25
CA ILE A 113 -2.61 14.67 3.97
C ILE A 113 -2.93 13.17 4.11
N ARG A 114 -3.41 12.74 5.28
CA ARG A 114 -3.76 11.34 5.56
C ARG A 114 -5.13 10.97 4.97
N ALA A 115 -5.34 9.68 4.73
CA ALA A 115 -6.57 9.14 4.14
C ALA A 115 -7.82 9.37 5.01
N ASP A 116 -7.66 9.49 6.33
CA ASP A 116 -8.75 9.78 7.28
C ASP A 116 -9.31 11.20 7.22
N ASN A 117 -8.75 12.07 6.35
CA ASN A 117 -9.40 13.30 5.91
C ASN A 117 -10.43 13.08 4.79
N ILE A 118 -10.45 11.90 4.18
CA ILE A 118 -11.35 11.56 3.07
C ILE A 118 -12.61 10.91 3.64
N THR A 119 -13.76 11.50 3.31
CA THR A 119 -15.08 10.92 3.58
C THR A 119 -15.70 10.41 2.29
N VAL A 120 -16.29 9.22 2.35
CA VAL A 120 -17.04 8.62 1.24
C VAL A 120 -18.48 8.40 1.69
N LEU A 121 -19.44 8.79 0.84
CA LEU A 121 -20.85 8.52 1.07
C LEU A 121 -21.18 7.07 0.73
N VAL A 122 -21.64 6.30 1.72
CA VAL A 122 -22.04 4.90 1.58
C VAL A 122 -23.40 4.74 2.26
N ASN A 123 -24.43 4.33 1.51
CA ASN A 123 -25.80 4.18 2.02
C ASN A 123 -26.30 5.41 2.81
N ASP A 124 -26.11 6.60 2.24
CA ASP A 124 -26.46 7.90 2.83
C ASP A 124 -25.70 8.26 4.14
N GLU A 125 -24.64 7.51 4.49
CA GLU A 125 -23.75 7.80 5.61
C GLU A 125 -22.35 8.21 5.14
N ASN A 126 -21.79 9.25 5.75
CA ASN A 126 -20.40 9.64 5.48
C ASN A 126 -19.44 8.79 6.31
N ILE A 127 -18.68 7.92 5.65
CA ILE A 127 -17.67 7.08 6.28
C ILE A 127 -16.29 7.68 6.00
N ARG A 128 -15.46 7.82 7.03
CA ARG A 128 -14.04 8.18 6.85
C ARG A 128 -13.22 6.97 6.46
N LEU A 129 -12.31 7.16 5.50
CA LEU A 129 -11.31 6.13 5.22
C LEU A 129 -10.38 5.98 6.43
N ARG A 130 -9.89 4.76 6.65
CA ARG A 130 -8.91 4.51 7.70
C ARG A 130 -7.51 4.87 7.19
N TYR A 131 -6.70 5.48 8.05
CA TYR A 131 -5.28 5.69 7.79
C TYR A 131 -4.43 4.61 8.47
N VAL A 132 -4.64 4.39 9.79
CA VAL A 132 -3.99 3.33 10.58
C VAL A 132 -5.01 2.75 11.56
N ASN A 133 -4.97 1.43 11.78
CA ASN A 133 -5.79 0.71 12.74
C ASN A 133 -4.92 -0.03 13.76
N CYS A 134 -4.76 0.54 14.96
CA CYS A 134 -4.00 -0.09 16.03
C CYS A 134 -4.91 -0.80 17.03
N PRO A 135 -4.48 -1.95 17.59
CA PRO A 135 -5.24 -2.61 18.64
C PRO A 135 -5.34 -1.71 19.87
N PHE A 136 -6.43 -1.85 20.62
CA PHE A 136 -6.74 -0.94 21.73
C PHE A 136 -5.73 -1.02 22.89
N ALA A 137 -5.33 -2.22 23.31
CA ALA A 137 -4.36 -2.46 24.38
C ALA A 137 -3.36 -3.56 23.95
N PRO A 138 -2.43 -3.24 23.03
CA PRO A 138 -1.61 -4.25 22.35
C PRO A 138 -0.36 -4.69 23.12
N PHE A 139 0.05 -3.93 24.14
CA PHE A 139 1.30 -4.19 24.83
C PHE A 139 1.09 -5.08 26.05
N LEU A 140 1.91 -6.13 26.14
CA LEU A 140 1.96 -7.00 27.31
C LEU A 140 2.44 -6.21 28.53
N ASP A 141 1.88 -6.53 29.71
CA ASP A 141 2.24 -5.92 30.99
C ASP A 141 2.18 -4.37 31.01
N SER A 142 1.34 -3.78 30.15
CA SER A 142 1.16 -2.34 30.03
C SER A 142 -0.30 -1.94 30.21
N GLY A 143 -0.51 -0.76 30.81
CA GLY A 143 -1.83 -0.11 30.88
C GLY A 143 -2.10 0.85 29.71
N GLU A 144 -1.18 0.97 28.75
CA GLU A 144 -1.32 1.88 27.61
C GLU A 144 -2.50 1.47 26.72
N GLN A 145 -3.33 2.46 26.39
CA GLN A 145 -4.49 2.30 25.51
C GLN A 145 -4.37 3.26 24.33
N ASN A 146 -4.80 2.84 23.15
CA ASN A 146 -4.78 3.62 21.91
C ASN A 146 -3.37 4.13 21.55
N PRO A 147 -2.38 3.24 21.40
CA PRO A 147 -0.98 3.64 21.29
C PRO A 147 -0.66 4.48 20.05
N CYS A 148 -1.55 4.54 19.06
CA CYS A 148 -1.35 5.32 17.82
C CYS A 148 -2.03 6.69 17.82
N ARG A 149 -2.81 7.00 18.86
CA ARG A 149 -3.51 8.28 18.96
C ARG A 149 -2.51 9.43 19.05
N ASP A 150 -2.78 10.51 18.30
CA ASP A 150 -1.99 11.75 18.27
C ASP A 150 -0.53 11.57 17.78
N LYS A 151 -0.24 10.52 17.00
CA LYS A 151 1.09 10.18 16.46
C LYS A 151 1.22 10.32 14.93
#